data_AF-A0A143PFJ6-F1
#
_entry.id   AF-A0A143PFJ6-F1
#
_cell.length_a   1.000
_cell.length_b   1.000
_cell.length_c   1.000
_cell.angle_alpha   90.00
_cell.angle_beta   90.00
_cell.angle_gamma   90.00
#
_symmetry.space_group_name_H-M   'P 1'
#
loop_
_entity.id
_entity.type
_entity.pdbx_description
1 polymer ?
#
loop_
_entity_poly.entity_id
_entity_poly.type
_entity_poly.pdbx_seq_one_letter_code
_entity_poly.pdbx_strand_id
1 'polypeptide(L)'
;MKHTSGDRPVFEIAEWETLKIDGEVLTPSDQRLKEELRSGEEGRLLVDELRAGVRVTARSWVGIVRFERFEVRVVPKLAGNNIGLVEMIEFATGLDSLRRSSSARSLHAEGTGLFDLIALLLAEGTELILRGGLLADYVEREDELPVLRGRLLGDQQVLRRFGQVDRLVCRFDEHEQNIAENQLLAAALSRCATRVTYDSVRRRVRRLLAILQEACRPDDLDLEGIRNRMTYHRLNEHYRNPHALAWLILDGLGTRDVLVTGETNCFAFLIDMNRLFEMFVFRLVDTLLAGSAMRVHYQRADRSIILNASTGQPYARVVPDILVERSAADTTARLAIDAKYKLYDERKLSSSDVYQSFLYAYAYGAAGGPALPAALLVYPSSSRSSRAVRLRVRSAQALAAAEILALGLSIPDVLAELTGQIHGSATKALIEAVQQGIGAARHVAA
;
A
#
# COMPACT_ATOMS: atom_id res chain seq x y z
N MET A 1 6.95 26.35 -32.03
CA MET A 1 7.31 24.99 -32.51
C MET A 1 6.52 23.99 -31.68
N LYS A 2 5.58 23.27 -32.31
CA LYS A 2 4.91 22.13 -31.68
C LYS A 2 5.93 20.99 -31.62
N HIS A 3 6.44 20.68 -30.42
CA HIS A 3 7.19 19.45 -30.21
C HIS A 3 6.21 18.28 -30.37
N THR A 4 6.24 17.65 -31.54
CA THR A 4 5.72 16.30 -31.71
C THR A 4 6.40 15.40 -30.69
N SER A 5 5.58 14.68 -29.91
CA SER A 5 5.97 13.65 -28.94
C SER A 5 6.90 12.62 -29.58
N GLY A 6 8.20 12.89 -29.59
CA GLY A 6 9.23 11.89 -29.84
C GLY A 6 9.28 10.96 -28.64
N ASP A 7 9.26 9.66 -28.89
CA ASP A 7 9.27 8.63 -27.87
C ASP A 7 10.48 8.82 -26.95
N ARG A 8 10.23 9.09 -25.66
CA ARG A 8 11.32 9.27 -24.68
C ARG A 8 12.01 7.91 -24.50
N PRO A 9 13.35 7.83 -24.47
CA PRO A 9 14.03 6.59 -24.15
C PRO A 9 13.58 6.06 -22.78
N VAL A 10 13.26 4.77 -22.74
CA VAL A 10 12.84 4.05 -21.54
C VAL A 10 13.99 3.17 -21.08
N PHE A 11 14.37 3.30 -19.82
CA PHE A 11 15.41 2.53 -19.18
C PHE A 11 14.81 1.65 -18.08
N GLU A 12 15.01 0.34 -18.19
CA GLU A 12 14.57 -0.61 -17.17
C GLU A 12 15.72 -0.94 -16.21
N ILE A 13 15.42 -0.98 -14.92
CA ILE A 13 16.36 -1.32 -13.85
C ILE A 13 15.64 -2.19 -12.81
N ALA A 14 16.27 -3.25 -12.32
CA ALA A 14 15.70 -4.02 -11.22
C ALA A 14 15.93 -3.31 -9.87
N GLU A 15 15.09 -3.61 -8.89
CA GLU A 15 15.32 -3.18 -7.51
C GLU A 15 16.72 -3.54 -7.00
N TRP A 16 17.28 -2.67 -6.15
CA TRP A 16 18.66 -2.77 -5.62
C TRP A 16 19.80 -2.76 -6.65
N GLU A 17 19.52 -2.45 -7.91
CA GLU A 17 20.55 -2.27 -8.93
C GLU A 17 20.90 -0.80 -9.15
N THR A 18 21.97 -0.57 -9.93
CA THR A 18 22.39 0.76 -10.34
C THR A 18 22.65 0.78 -11.84
N LEU A 19 22.04 1.74 -12.51
CA LEU A 19 22.16 1.98 -13.95
C LEU A 19 22.88 3.31 -14.19
N LYS A 20 23.73 3.35 -15.22
CA LYS A 20 24.29 4.60 -15.76
C LYS A 20 23.61 4.88 -17.10
N ILE A 21 23.14 6.11 -17.26
CA ILE A 21 22.51 6.59 -18.48
C ILE A 21 23.41 7.69 -19.03
N ASP A 22 24.09 7.37 -20.14
CA ASP A 22 25.06 8.27 -20.76
C ASP A 22 24.35 9.37 -21.58
N GLY A 23 24.93 10.57 -21.60
CA GLY A 23 24.48 11.70 -22.44
C GLY A 23 23.25 12.46 -21.92
N GLU A 24 22.54 11.95 -20.91
CA GLU A 24 21.39 12.65 -20.31
C GLU A 24 21.80 13.72 -19.30
N VAL A 25 21.08 14.84 -19.31
CA VAL A 25 21.30 15.99 -18.41
C VAL A 25 19.97 16.38 -17.80
N LEU A 26 19.95 16.50 -16.46
CA LEU A 26 18.74 16.85 -15.71
C LEU A 26 18.37 18.32 -15.94
N THR A 27 17.11 18.55 -16.31
CA THR A 27 16.51 19.89 -16.39
C THR A 27 16.18 20.44 -14.99
N PRO A 28 15.84 21.73 -14.83
CA PRO A 28 15.39 22.26 -13.53
C PRO A 28 14.16 21.53 -12.96
N SER A 29 13.28 21.00 -13.81
CA SER A 29 12.14 20.18 -13.39
C SER A 29 12.58 18.81 -12.87
N ASP A 30 13.56 18.21 -13.55
CA ASP A 30 14.14 16.92 -13.16
C ASP A 30 14.90 16.99 -11.83
N GLN A 31 15.58 18.12 -11.56
CA GLN A 31 16.22 18.36 -10.26
C GLN A 31 15.19 18.29 -9.14
N ARG A 32 14.10 19.08 -9.25
CA ARG A 32 13.03 19.06 -8.24
C ARG A 32 12.50 17.65 -7.98
N LEU A 33 12.25 16.88 -9.05
CA LEU A 33 11.82 15.49 -8.94
C LEU A 33 12.88 14.63 -8.24
N LYS A 34 14.16 14.78 -8.58
CA LYS A 34 15.28 14.09 -7.90
C LYS A 34 15.36 14.42 -6.41
N GLU A 35 15.20 15.68 -6.00
CA GLU A 35 15.14 16.03 -4.58
C GLU A 35 13.94 15.39 -3.87
N GLU A 36 12.78 15.35 -4.51
CA GLU A 36 11.59 14.69 -3.99
C GLU A 36 11.75 13.17 -3.87
N LEU A 37 12.43 12.54 -4.83
CA LEU A 37 12.73 11.11 -4.81
C LEU A 37 13.74 10.77 -3.71
N ARG A 38 14.67 11.68 -3.40
CA ARG A 38 15.65 11.48 -2.32
C ARG A 38 15.06 11.69 -0.92
N SER A 39 13.91 12.36 -0.80
CA SER A 39 13.28 12.60 0.50
C SER A 39 12.93 11.29 1.25
N GLY A 40 13.17 11.26 2.57
CA GLY A 40 13.07 10.07 3.43
C GLY A 40 14.42 9.53 3.89
N GLU A 41 14.44 8.60 4.85
CA GLU A 41 15.69 8.03 5.40
C GLU A 41 16.54 7.33 4.33
N GLU A 42 15.88 6.63 3.42
CA GLU A 42 16.54 5.87 2.36
C GLU A 42 16.36 6.51 0.97
N GLY A 43 15.34 7.35 0.76
CA GLY A 43 14.97 7.83 -0.57
C GLY A 43 14.35 6.73 -1.44
N ARG A 44 13.39 7.11 -2.27
CA ARG A 44 12.62 6.22 -3.15
C ARG A 44 13.42 5.79 -4.38
N LEU A 45 14.18 6.72 -4.95
CA LEU A 45 15.12 6.49 -6.06
C LEU A 45 16.26 7.49 -5.93
N LEU A 46 17.51 7.05 -6.06
CA LEU A 46 18.64 7.97 -6.06
C LEU A 46 19.06 8.28 -7.50
N VAL A 47 19.24 9.57 -7.78
CA VAL A 47 19.72 10.05 -9.08
C VAL A 47 20.91 10.98 -8.84
N ASP A 48 22.09 10.58 -9.28
CA ASP A 48 23.31 11.36 -9.20
C ASP A 48 23.72 11.86 -10.60
N GLU A 49 24.08 13.13 -10.72
CA GLU A 49 24.66 13.65 -11.97
C GLU A 49 26.13 13.28 -12.09
N LEU A 50 26.50 12.77 -13.26
CA LEU A 50 27.88 12.45 -13.62
C LEU A 50 28.38 13.46 -14.68
N ARG A 51 29.69 13.45 -14.95
CA ARG A 51 30.28 14.30 -15.99
C ARG A 51 29.72 14.04 -17.40
N ALA A 52 29.21 12.84 -17.67
CA ALA A 52 28.79 12.40 -19.00
C ALA A 52 27.42 11.68 -18.98
N GLY A 53 26.54 12.03 -18.03
CA GLY A 53 25.24 11.39 -17.90
C GLY A 53 24.70 11.41 -16.48
N VAL A 54 23.80 10.48 -16.18
CA VAL A 54 23.22 10.30 -14.84
C VAL A 54 23.40 8.88 -14.34
N ARG A 55 23.55 8.72 -13.02
CA ARG A 55 23.50 7.43 -12.34
C ARG A 55 22.17 7.33 -11.61
N VAL A 56 21.46 6.23 -11.83
CA VAL A 56 20.21 5.91 -11.16
C VAL A 56 20.41 4.67 -10.30
N THR A 57 20.11 4.76 -9.01
CA THR A 57 20.20 3.63 -8.07
C THR A 57 18.83 3.33 -7.49
N ALA A 58 18.31 2.14 -7.82
CA ALA A 58 17.06 1.63 -7.32
C ALA A 58 17.20 1.04 -5.91
N ARG A 59 16.12 1.08 -5.14
CA ARG A 59 15.99 0.49 -3.80
C ARG A 59 14.77 -0.44 -3.77
N SER A 60 14.08 -0.50 -2.65
CA SER A 60 12.84 -1.28 -2.42
C SER A 60 11.58 -0.54 -2.89
N TRP A 61 11.65 0.12 -4.04
CA TRP A 61 10.55 0.89 -4.62
C TRP A 61 10.40 0.52 -6.09
N VAL A 62 9.19 0.19 -6.51
CA VAL A 62 8.89 -0.30 -7.87
C VAL A 62 7.91 0.62 -8.56
N GLY A 63 8.11 0.86 -9.85
CA GLY A 63 7.21 1.69 -10.64
C GLY A 63 7.94 2.50 -11.69
N ILE A 64 7.44 3.70 -11.96
CA ILE A 64 7.86 4.53 -13.09
C ILE A 64 8.28 5.90 -12.58
N VAL A 65 9.45 6.36 -13.02
CA VAL A 65 9.90 7.73 -12.83
C VAL A 65 10.14 8.34 -14.20
N ARG A 66 9.33 9.33 -14.56
CA ARG A 66 9.43 10.06 -15.81
C ARG A 66 10.16 11.38 -15.55
N PHE A 67 11.27 11.57 -16.26
CA PHE A 67 11.97 12.83 -16.41
C PHE A 67 11.55 13.48 -17.74
N GLU A 68 11.92 14.74 -17.97
CA GLU A 68 11.51 15.45 -19.19
C GLU A 68 11.98 14.73 -20.46
N ARG A 69 13.17 14.12 -20.41
CA ARG A 69 13.87 13.52 -21.55
C ARG A 69 13.87 12.00 -21.58
N PHE A 70 13.76 11.33 -20.44
CA PHE A 70 13.84 9.88 -20.34
C PHE A 70 12.89 9.33 -19.26
N GLU A 71 12.60 8.05 -19.32
CA GLU A 71 11.80 7.34 -18.31
C GLU A 71 12.64 6.22 -17.70
N VAL A 72 12.54 6.05 -16.38
CA VAL A 72 13.11 4.93 -15.65
C VAL A 72 11.97 4.05 -15.13
N ARG A 73 12.02 2.76 -15.46
CA ARG A 73 11.11 1.74 -14.94
C ARG A 73 11.88 0.88 -13.95
N VAL A 74 11.51 0.97 -12.69
CA VAL A 74 12.04 0.08 -11.65
C VAL A 74 11.14 -1.15 -11.60
N VAL A 75 11.68 -2.33 -11.87
CA VAL A 75 10.94 -3.59 -11.93
C VAL A 75 11.21 -4.47 -10.71
N PRO A 76 10.20 -5.20 -10.21
CA PRO A 76 10.37 -6.01 -9.02
C PRO A 76 11.28 -7.20 -9.29
N LYS A 77 12.25 -7.48 -8.41
CA LYS A 77 13.12 -8.66 -8.56
C LYS A 77 12.50 -9.92 -7.94
N LEU A 78 11.70 -9.75 -6.88
CA LEU A 78 11.24 -10.86 -6.03
C LEU A 78 9.73 -11.15 -6.12
N ALA A 79 8.95 -10.20 -6.67
CA ALA A 79 7.51 -10.38 -6.87
C ALA A 79 7.15 -10.93 -8.27
N GLY A 80 8.15 -11.32 -9.07
CA GLY A 80 7.95 -11.79 -10.44
C GLY A 80 7.84 -10.63 -11.43
N ASN A 81 6.76 -10.59 -12.21
CA ASN A 81 6.50 -9.53 -13.20
C ASN A 81 5.41 -8.55 -12.69
N ASN A 82 4.98 -7.62 -13.55
CA ASN A 82 3.93 -6.65 -13.21
C ASN A 82 2.60 -7.35 -12.82
N ILE A 83 2.25 -8.50 -13.42
CA ILE A 83 1.09 -9.29 -12.97
C ILE A 83 1.30 -9.81 -11.56
N GLY A 84 2.43 -10.44 -11.27
CA GLY A 84 2.73 -10.97 -9.93
C GLY A 84 2.70 -9.88 -8.85
N LEU A 85 3.18 -8.67 -9.19
CA LEU A 85 3.06 -7.51 -8.32
C LEU A 85 1.61 -7.08 -8.10
N VAL A 86 0.79 -7.04 -9.16
CA VAL A 86 -0.64 -6.74 -9.01
C VAL A 86 -1.33 -7.81 -8.19
N GLU A 87 -1.09 -9.09 -8.43
CA GLU A 87 -1.64 -10.20 -7.62
C GLU A 87 -1.24 -10.07 -6.14
N MET A 88 0.01 -9.70 -5.86
CA MET A 88 0.49 -9.41 -4.51
C MET A 88 -0.26 -8.24 -3.88
N ILE A 89 -0.45 -7.13 -4.61
CA ILE A 89 -1.23 -5.97 -4.18
C ILE A 89 -2.66 -6.40 -3.89
N GLU A 90 -3.28 -7.18 -4.77
CA GLU A 90 -4.65 -7.63 -4.60
C GLU A 90 -4.82 -8.45 -3.33
N PHE A 91 -3.94 -9.42 -3.13
CA PHE A 91 -3.94 -10.23 -1.94
C PHE A 91 -3.70 -9.40 -0.66
N ALA A 92 -2.70 -8.51 -0.66
CA ALA A 92 -2.36 -7.69 0.50
C ALA A 92 -3.49 -6.71 0.89
N THR A 93 -4.22 -6.19 -0.09
CA THR A 93 -5.27 -5.18 0.11
C THR A 93 -6.68 -5.78 0.19
N GLY A 94 -6.85 -7.06 -0.15
CA GLY A 94 -8.16 -7.72 -0.25
C GLY A 94 -8.93 -7.36 -1.53
N LEU A 95 -8.23 -6.90 -2.57
CA LEU A 95 -8.84 -6.65 -3.88
C LEU A 95 -9.03 -7.97 -4.64
N ASP A 96 -9.92 -7.91 -5.64
CA ASP A 96 -10.19 -9.02 -6.56
C ASP A 96 -10.49 -8.48 -7.97
N SER A 97 -9.76 -7.46 -8.39
CA SER A 97 -10.01 -6.70 -9.62
C SER A 97 -9.37 -7.38 -10.85
N LEU A 98 -8.16 -7.95 -10.71
CA LEU A 98 -7.40 -8.59 -11.78
C LEU A 98 -8.05 -9.90 -12.19
N ARG A 99 -8.55 -10.72 -11.25
CA ARG A 99 -9.29 -11.94 -11.61
C ARG A 99 -10.48 -11.62 -12.52
N ARG A 100 -11.20 -10.55 -12.19
CA ARG A 100 -12.37 -10.06 -12.93
C ARG A 100 -12.04 -9.32 -14.23
N SER A 101 -10.76 -8.99 -14.49
CA SER A 101 -10.33 -8.26 -15.69
C SER A 101 -9.59 -9.16 -16.69
N SER A 102 -10.26 -9.53 -17.78
CA SER A 102 -9.60 -10.14 -18.94
C SER A 102 -8.71 -9.13 -19.69
N SER A 103 -9.16 -7.87 -19.78
CA SER A 103 -8.45 -6.78 -20.45
C SER A 103 -7.08 -6.50 -19.84
N ALA A 104 -6.95 -6.54 -18.51
CA ALA A 104 -5.69 -6.30 -17.81
C ALA A 104 -4.63 -7.37 -18.13
N ARG A 105 -5.03 -8.64 -18.23
CA ARG A 105 -4.13 -9.74 -18.62
C ARG A 105 -3.65 -9.58 -20.06
N SER A 106 -4.54 -9.22 -20.99
CA SER A 106 -4.18 -8.94 -22.39
C SER A 106 -3.23 -7.74 -22.50
N LEU A 107 -3.53 -6.64 -21.79
CA LEU A 107 -2.71 -5.44 -21.81
C LEU A 107 -1.30 -5.70 -21.25
N HIS A 108 -1.18 -6.52 -20.21
CA HIS A 108 0.13 -6.95 -19.72
C HIS A 108 0.91 -7.79 -20.75
N ALA A 109 0.23 -8.71 -21.46
CA ALA A 109 0.86 -9.51 -22.51
C ALA A 109 1.44 -8.64 -23.65
N GLU A 110 0.92 -7.42 -23.83
CA GLU A 110 1.44 -6.42 -24.76
C GLU A 110 2.63 -5.61 -24.20
N GLY A 111 3.15 -5.95 -23.01
CA GLY A 111 4.32 -5.28 -22.42
C GLY A 111 4.02 -3.96 -21.72
N THR A 112 2.77 -3.75 -21.29
CA THR A 112 2.32 -2.49 -20.71
C THR A 112 2.88 -2.24 -19.31
N GLY A 113 3.18 -0.97 -19.01
CA GLY A 113 3.71 -0.54 -17.72
C GLY A 113 2.72 -0.71 -16.56
N LEU A 114 3.26 -0.83 -15.35
CA LEU A 114 2.50 -1.04 -14.11
C LEU A 114 1.44 0.04 -13.87
N PHE A 115 1.76 1.32 -14.13
CA PHE A 115 0.83 2.43 -13.91
C PHE A 115 -0.41 2.33 -14.81
N ASP A 116 -0.20 2.06 -16.10
CA ASP A 116 -1.28 1.85 -17.08
C ASP A 116 -2.17 0.65 -16.71
N LEU A 117 -1.58 -0.42 -16.17
CA LEU A 117 -2.30 -1.59 -15.68
C LEU A 117 -3.21 -1.25 -14.49
N ILE A 118 -2.67 -0.55 -13.48
CA ILE A 118 -3.46 -0.12 -12.30
C ILE A 118 -4.54 0.89 -12.71
N ALA A 119 -4.23 1.82 -13.62
CA ALA A 119 -5.19 2.78 -14.15
C ALA A 119 -6.34 2.09 -14.91
N LEU A 120 -6.05 1.02 -15.67
CA LEU A 120 -7.08 0.21 -16.33
C LEU A 120 -7.98 -0.49 -15.30
N LEU A 121 -7.41 -1.09 -14.26
CA LEU A 121 -8.20 -1.74 -13.20
C LEU A 121 -9.09 -0.73 -12.45
N LEU A 122 -8.58 0.47 -12.18
CA LEU A 122 -9.38 1.56 -11.59
C LEU A 122 -10.53 1.97 -12.52
N ALA A 123 -10.25 2.11 -13.82
CA ALA A 123 -11.26 2.47 -14.81
C ALA A 123 -12.37 1.41 -14.89
N GLU A 124 -12.01 0.12 -14.92
CA GLU A 124 -12.98 -0.99 -14.92
C GLU A 124 -13.81 -1.04 -13.64
N GLY A 125 -13.17 -0.84 -12.49
CA GLY A 125 -13.86 -0.74 -11.21
C GLY A 125 -14.85 0.43 -11.16
N THR A 126 -14.46 1.59 -11.70
CA THR A 126 -15.31 2.78 -11.75
C THR A 126 -16.49 2.59 -12.71
N GLU A 127 -16.31 1.89 -13.82
CA GLU A 127 -17.41 1.56 -14.73
C GLU A 127 -18.47 0.68 -14.08
N LEU A 128 -18.06 -0.28 -13.25
CA LEU A 128 -19.00 -1.11 -12.50
C LEU A 128 -19.84 -0.27 -11.53
N ILE A 129 -19.22 0.71 -10.86
CA ILE A 129 -19.93 1.67 -10.00
C ILE A 129 -20.94 2.47 -10.83
N LEU A 130 -20.51 3.06 -11.95
CA LEU A 130 -21.38 3.88 -12.79
C LEU A 130 -22.58 3.10 -13.34
N ARG A 131 -22.43 1.81 -13.65
CA ARG A 131 -23.55 0.95 -14.06
C ARG A 131 -24.58 0.75 -12.95
N GLY A 132 -24.15 0.77 -11.68
CA GLY A 132 -25.03 0.71 -10.51
C GLY A 132 -25.62 2.06 -10.09
N GLY A 133 -25.13 3.15 -10.67
CA GLY A 133 -25.42 4.52 -10.26
C GLY A 133 -24.45 5.02 -9.19
N LEU A 134 -24.04 6.29 -9.31
CA LEU A 134 -23.20 6.93 -8.29
C LEU A 134 -23.97 7.02 -6.97
N LEU A 135 -23.25 6.81 -5.88
CA LEU A 135 -23.78 6.99 -4.55
C LEU A 135 -24.05 8.49 -4.37
N ALA A 136 -25.19 8.79 -3.76
CA ALA A 136 -25.56 10.14 -3.39
C ALA A 136 -25.96 10.14 -1.93
N ASP A 137 -25.53 11.16 -1.21
CA ASP A 137 -25.80 11.34 0.22
C ASP A 137 -26.65 12.59 0.43
N TYR A 138 -27.31 12.64 1.58
CA TYR A 138 -28.12 13.78 2.00
C TYR A 138 -27.21 14.81 2.67
N VAL A 139 -26.98 15.93 2.00
CA VAL A 139 -26.19 17.04 2.53
C VAL A 139 -27.13 18.14 3.02
N GLU A 140 -27.03 18.50 4.30
CA GLU A 140 -27.80 19.61 4.86
C GLU A 140 -27.34 20.93 4.22
N ARG A 141 -28.26 21.63 3.58
CA ARG A 141 -28.05 22.92 2.93
C ARG A 141 -28.93 23.98 3.56
N GLU A 142 -28.37 25.19 3.71
CA GLU A 142 -29.12 26.39 4.04
C GLU A 142 -29.13 27.34 2.83
N ASP A 143 -30.31 27.68 2.31
CA ASP A 143 -30.45 28.55 1.15
C ASP A 143 -31.72 29.42 1.19
N GLU A 144 -31.74 30.49 0.38
CA GLU A 144 -32.84 31.44 0.25
C GLU A 144 -33.74 31.12 -0.94
N LEU A 145 -34.83 30.40 -0.67
CA LEU A 145 -35.71 29.85 -1.70
C LEU A 145 -37.02 30.64 -1.81
N PRO A 146 -37.59 30.78 -3.03
CA PRO A 146 -38.91 31.42 -3.21
C PRO A 146 -40.07 30.57 -2.66
N VAL A 147 -39.80 29.33 -2.27
CA VAL A 147 -40.77 28.37 -1.72
C VAL A 147 -40.18 27.67 -0.50
N LEU A 148 -41.04 27.25 0.42
CA LEU A 148 -40.60 26.50 1.60
C LEU A 148 -40.15 25.10 1.20
N ARG A 149 -38.86 24.79 1.40
CA ARG A 149 -38.27 23.45 1.23
C ARG A 149 -37.64 23.03 2.56
N GLY A 150 -38.01 21.87 3.10
CA GLY A 150 -37.52 21.43 4.41
C GLY A 150 -38.01 22.32 5.56
N ARG A 151 -37.08 22.79 6.40
CA ARG A 151 -37.35 23.57 7.62
C ARG A 151 -37.04 25.05 7.41
N LEU A 152 -37.99 25.93 7.75
CA LEU A 152 -37.74 27.37 7.81
C LEU A 152 -36.83 27.72 9.00
N LEU A 153 -35.78 28.49 8.76
CA LEU A 153 -34.93 29.08 9.80
C LEU A 153 -35.48 30.44 10.20
N GLY A 154 -36.47 30.45 11.09
CA GLY A 154 -37.21 31.66 11.45
C GLY A 154 -36.36 32.76 12.11
N ASP A 155 -35.35 32.36 12.88
CA ASP A 155 -34.35 33.27 13.45
C ASP A 155 -33.54 33.96 12.35
N GLN A 156 -33.01 33.19 11.39
CA GLN A 156 -32.27 33.75 10.25
C GLN A 156 -33.18 34.58 9.33
N GLN A 157 -34.44 34.18 9.13
CA GLN A 157 -35.41 34.93 8.33
C GLN A 157 -35.66 36.32 8.93
N VAL A 158 -35.89 36.38 10.24
CA VAL A 158 -36.10 37.66 10.94
C VAL A 158 -34.85 38.52 10.92
N LEU A 159 -33.66 37.92 11.11
CA LEU A 159 -32.40 38.68 11.15
C LEU A 159 -31.94 39.17 9.78
N ARG A 160 -32.09 38.37 8.72
CA ARG A 160 -31.55 38.68 7.38
C ARG A 160 -32.58 39.27 6.42
N ARG A 161 -33.86 38.95 6.59
CA ARG A 161 -34.95 39.29 5.65
C ARG A 161 -36.24 39.73 6.35
N PHE A 162 -36.13 40.54 7.40
CA PHE A 162 -37.29 41.07 8.10
C PHE A 162 -38.27 41.78 7.15
N GLY A 163 -39.53 41.32 7.12
CA GLY A 163 -40.59 41.88 6.27
C GLY A 163 -40.51 41.52 4.78
N GLN A 164 -39.48 40.77 4.35
CA GLN A 164 -39.37 40.24 2.99
C GLN A 164 -39.81 38.77 2.99
N VAL A 165 -40.85 38.45 2.20
CA VAL A 165 -41.45 37.11 2.12
C VAL A 165 -41.33 36.48 0.72
N ASP A 166 -40.67 37.17 -0.20
CA ASP A 166 -40.37 36.68 -1.55
C ASP A 166 -39.29 35.59 -1.55
N ARG A 167 -38.49 35.50 -0.49
CA ARG A 167 -37.52 34.43 -0.24
C ARG A 167 -37.51 34.01 1.22
N LEU A 168 -37.45 32.71 1.43
CA LEU A 168 -37.46 32.03 2.72
C LEU A 168 -36.11 31.38 2.98
N VAL A 169 -35.48 31.70 4.11
CA VAL A 169 -34.25 31.04 4.57
C VAL A 169 -34.61 29.63 5.05
N CYS A 170 -34.25 28.63 4.26
CA CYS A 170 -34.64 27.25 4.46
C CYS A 170 -33.41 26.37 4.71
N ARG A 171 -33.55 25.40 5.61
CA ARG A 171 -32.62 24.29 5.81
C ARG A 171 -33.25 23.01 5.31
N PHE A 172 -32.61 22.33 4.37
CA PHE A 172 -33.12 21.11 3.77
C PHE A 172 -31.97 20.18 3.38
N ASP A 173 -32.28 18.89 3.28
CA ASP A 173 -31.32 17.91 2.79
C ASP A 173 -31.40 17.82 1.27
N GLU A 174 -30.27 18.03 0.61
CA GLU A 174 -30.12 17.86 -0.84
C GLU A 174 -29.43 16.53 -1.13
N HIS A 175 -29.99 15.76 -2.08
CA HIS A 175 -29.40 14.50 -2.50
C HIS A 175 -28.28 14.78 -3.50
N GLU A 176 -27.04 14.78 -3.03
CA GLU A 176 -25.88 15.17 -3.83
C GLU A 176 -24.93 14.00 -4.07
N GLN A 177 -24.41 13.92 -5.30
CA GLN A 177 -23.34 12.99 -5.67
C GLN A 177 -21.95 13.54 -5.37
N ASN A 178 -21.84 14.77 -4.88
CA ASN A 178 -20.57 15.41 -4.54
C ASN A 178 -20.08 14.99 -3.15
N ILE A 179 -19.86 13.68 -2.98
CA ILE A 179 -19.46 13.04 -1.72
C ILE A 179 -18.05 12.48 -1.83
N ALA A 180 -17.42 12.20 -0.68
CA ALA A 180 -16.04 11.74 -0.60
C ALA A 180 -15.78 10.47 -1.43
N GLU A 181 -16.74 9.55 -1.49
CA GLU A 181 -16.66 8.31 -2.26
C GLU A 181 -16.45 8.58 -3.75
N ASN A 182 -17.23 9.49 -4.34
CA ASN A 182 -17.14 9.81 -5.76
C ASN A 182 -15.95 10.71 -6.06
N GLN A 183 -15.70 11.68 -5.18
CA GLN A 183 -14.58 12.61 -5.30
C GLN A 183 -13.22 11.88 -5.29
N LEU A 184 -13.07 10.83 -4.48
CA LEU A 184 -11.85 10.02 -4.43
C LEU A 184 -11.56 9.35 -5.79
N LEU A 185 -12.58 8.82 -6.46
CA LEU A 185 -12.46 8.23 -7.80
C LEU A 185 -12.11 9.29 -8.84
N ALA A 186 -12.79 10.44 -8.80
CA ALA A 186 -12.53 11.56 -9.70
C ALA A 186 -11.08 12.07 -9.55
N ALA A 187 -10.59 12.19 -8.32
CA ALA A 187 -9.22 12.61 -8.03
C ALA A 187 -8.19 11.63 -8.63
N ALA A 188 -8.35 10.33 -8.41
CA ALA A 188 -7.43 9.33 -8.95
C ALA A 188 -7.47 9.24 -10.49
N LEU A 189 -8.68 9.29 -11.09
CA LEU A 189 -8.82 9.29 -12.55
C LEU A 189 -8.25 10.55 -13.20
N SER A 190 -8.35 11.71 -12.53
CA SER A 190 -7.72 12.95 -12.97
C SER A 190 -6.19 12.82 -13.05
N ARG A 191 -5.56 12.18 -12.05
CA ARG A 191 -4.13 11.89 -12.08
C ARG A 191 -3.75 10.92 -13.21
N CYS A 192 -4.58 9.90 -13.46
CA CYS A 192 -4.36 8.96 -14.55
C CYS A 192 -4.49 9.61 -15.93
N ALA A 193 -5.47 10.50 -16.13
CA ALA A 193 -5.81 11.10 -17.43
C ALA A 193 -4.65 11.88 -18.10
N THR A 194 -3.67 12.30 -17.29
CA THR A 194 -2.50 13.07 -17.69
C THR A 194 -1.22 12.23 -17.82
N ARG A 195 -1.18 11.01 -17.24
CA ARG A 195 0.05 10.21 -17.09
C ARG A 195 0.04 8.89 -17.85
N VAL A 196 -1.13 8.31 -18.09
CA VAL A 196 -1.33 7.05 -18.82
C VAL A 196 -0.76 7.14 -20.23
N THR A 197 0.07 6.16 -20.58
CA THR A 197 0.78 6.08 -21.86
C THR A 197 -0.07 5.41 -22.94
N TYR A 198 -0.81 4.36 -22.58
CA TYR A 198 -1.57 3.56 -23.52
C TYR A 198 -2.88 4.23 -23.93
N ASP A 199 -3.04 4.49 -25.22
CA ASP A 199 -4.13 5.28 -25.80
C ASP A 199 -5.54 4.77 -25.47
N SER A 200 -5.74 3.44 -25.46
CA SER A 200 -7.04 2.87 -25.13
C SER A 200 -7.41 3.13 -23.66
N VAL A 201 -6.47 2.96 -22.74
CA VAL A 201 -6.63 3.23 -21.31
C VAL A 201 -6.87 4.72 -21.08
N ARG A 202 -6.08 5.58 -21.74
CA ARG A 202 -6.21 7.04 -21.60
C ARG A 202 -7.59 7.54 -22.04
N ARG A 203 -8.11 7.03 -23.16
CA ARG A 203 -9.47 7.35 -23.64
C ARG A 203 -10.54 6.88 -22.65
N ARG A 204 -10.38 5.69 -22.07
CA ARG A 204 -11.30 5.13 -21.08
C ARG A 204 -11.33 5.98 -19.80
N VAL A 205 -10.16 6.27 -19.23
CA VAL A 205 -9.98 7.12 -18.05
C VAL A 205 -10.58 8.51 -18.26
N ARG A 206 -10.28 9.18 -19.38
CA ARG A 206 -10.81 10.53 -19.67
C ARG A 206 -12.33 10.57 -19.78
N ARG A 207 -12.94 9.53 -20.37
CA ARG A 207 -14.40 9.42 -20.46
C ARG A 207 -15.03 9.31 -19.07
N LEU A 208 -14.49 8.45 -18.21
CA LEU A 208 -14.98 8.26 -16.84
C LEU A 208 -14.80 9.52 -15.99
N LEU A 209 -13.67 10.18 -16.14
CA LEU A 209 -13.40 11.46 -15.48
C LEU A 209 -14.44 12.51 -15.87
N ALA A 210 -14.76 12.64 -17.16
CA ALA A 210 -15.77 13.61 -17.62
C ALA A 210 -17.14 13.36 -16.97
N ILE A 211 -17.59 12.09 -16.90
CA ILE A 211 -18.84 11.71 -16.23
C ILE A 211 -18.80 12.08 -14.74
N LEU A 212 -17.71 11.74 -14.04
CA LEU A 212 -17.59 12.05 -12.62
C LEU A 212 -17.51 13.55 -12.34
N GLN A 213 -16.93 14.34 -13.24
CA GLN A 213 -16.85 15.81 -13.12
C GLN A 213 -18.20 16.51 -13.28
N GLU A 214 -19.19 15.87 -13.90
CA GLU A 214 -20.57 16.35 -13.90
C GLU A 214 -21.25 16.14 -12.53
N ALA A 215 -20.85 15.09 -11.80
CA ALA A 215 -21.46 14.68 -10.54
C ALA A 215 -20.77 15.23 -9.29
N CYS A 216 -19.44 15.37 -9.32
CA CYS A 216 -18.63 15.79 -8.18
C CYS A 216 -17.42 16.61 -8.63
N ARG A 217 -16.94 17.48 -7.75
CA ARG A 217 -15.73 18.28 -7.97
C ARG A 217 -14.67 17.86 -6.98
N PRO A 218 -13.50 17.36 -7.43
CA PRO A 218 -12.43 16.94 -6.53
C PRO A 218 -11.57 18.13 -6.02
N ASP A 219 -12.07 19.36 -6.09
CA ASP A 219 -11.34 20.56 -5.71
C ASP A 219 -11.12 20.57 -4.19
N ASP A 220 -9.89 20.83 -3.75
CA ASP A 220 -9.47 20.89 -2.34
C ASP A 220 -9.77 19.64 -1.49
N LEU A 221 -9.58 18.44 -2.07
CA LEU A 221 -9.78 17.19 -1.35
C LEU A 221 -8.83 17.02 -0.17
N ASP A 222 -9.39 17.01 1.04
CA ASP A 222 -8.71 16.54 2.25
C ASP A 222 -8.56 15.01 2.22
N LEU A 223 -7.56 14.53 1.47
CA LEU A 223 -7.27 13.12 1.32
C LEU A 223 -7.01 12.43 2.67
N GLU A 224 -6.35 13.11 3.61
CA GLU A 224 -6.08 12.55 4.93
C GLU A 224 -7.36 12.41 5.74
N GLY A 225 -8.21 13.44 5.77
CA GLY A 225 -9.50 13.38 6.42
C GLY A 225 -10.46 12.39 5.78
N ILE A 226 -10.43 12.20 4.46
CA ILE A 226 -11.20 11.14 3.80
C ILE A 226 -10.70 9.77 4.23
N ARG A 227 -9.39 9.54 4.19
CA ARG A 227 -8.79 8.26 4.61
C ARG A 227 -9.14 7.89 6.06
N ASN A 228 -9.21 8.87 6.95
CA ASN A 228 -9.49 8.65 8.37
C ASN A 228 -10.99 8.50 8.69
N ARG A 229 -11.88 9.11 7.90
CA ARG A 229 -13.33 9.14 8.16
C ARG A 229 -14.14 8.16 7.32
N MET A 230 -13.63 7.76 6.16
CA MET A 230 -14.36 6.89 5.23
C MET A 230 -14.52 5.49 5.82
N THR A 231 -15.77 5.10 6.07
CA THR A 231 -16.13 3.76 6.51
C THR A 231 -16.95 3.05 5.45
N TYR A 232 -16.64 1.78 5.23
CA TYR A 232 -17.40 0.96 4.31
C TYR A 232 -18.57 0.26 5.04
N HIS A 233 -19.74 0.38 4.44
CA HIS A 233 -21.01 -0.19 4.86
C HIS A 233 -21.75 -0.73 3.63
N ARG A 234 -22.90 -1.38 3.84
CA ARG A 234 -23.67 -2.04 2.78
C ARG A 234 -23.91 -1.18 1.53
N LEU A 235 -24.10 0.13 1.67
CA LEU A 235 -24.38 1.05 0.55
C LEU A 235 -23.16 1.40 -0.31
N ASN A 236 -21.94 1.36 0.24
CA ASN A 236 -20.71 1.77 -0.45
C ASN A 236 -19.66 0.64 -0.52
N GLU A 237 -20.01 -0.59 -0.10
CA GLU A 237 -19.09 -1.73 -0.12
C GLU A 237 -18.51 -2.00 -1.53
N HIS A 238 -19.31 -1.78 -2.57
CA HIS A 238 -18.87 -1.92 -3.96
C HIS A 238 -17.83 -0.87 -4.40
N TYR A 239 -17.65 0.22 -3.64
CA TYR A 239 -16.58 1.19 -3.85
C TYR A 239 -15.23 0.74 -3.27
N ARG A 240 -15.20 -0.22 -2.34
CA ARG A 240 -13.98 -0.63 -1.62
C ARG A 240 -12.82 -0.94 -2.58
N ASN A 241 -13.08 -1.74 -3.61
CA ASN A 241 -12.03 -2.16 -4.52
C ASN A 241 -11.53 -0.99 -5.41
N PRO A 242 -12.40 -0.24 -6.10
CA PRO A 242 -11.99 0.95 -6.85
C PRO A 242 -11.30 2.00 -5.97
N HIS A 243 -11.73 2.20 -4.72
CA HIS A 243 -11.09 3.10 -3.78
C HIS A 243 -9.70 2.66 -3.35
N ALA A 244 -9.46 1.38 -3.11
CA ALA A 244 -8.11 0.92 -2.79
C ALA A 244 -7.14 1.11 -3.97
N LEU A 245 -7.61 0.93 -5.22
CA LEU A 245 -6.82 1.29 -6.41
C LEU A 245 -6.60 2.81 -6.54
N ALA A 246 -7.62 3.61 -6.22
CA ALA A 246 -7.50 5.06 -6.18
C ALA A 246 -6.45 5.51 -5.15
N TRP A 247 -6.48 4.93 -3.94
CA TRP A 247 -5.48 5.20 -2.91
C TRP A 247 -4.07 4.77 -3.31
N LEU A 248 -3.93 3.61 -3.97
CA LEU A 248 -2.66 3.16 -4.50
C LEU A 248 -2.07 4.15 -5.52
N ILE A 249 -2.90 4.67 -6.42
CA ILE A 249 -2.50 5.69 -7.40
C ILE A 249 -2.09 6.99 -6.70
N LEU A 250 -2.92 7.48 -5.77
CA LEU A 250 -2.69 8.76 -5.10
C LEU A 250 -1.45 8.70 -4.18
N ASP A 251 -1.26 7.61 -3.44
CA ASP A 251 -0.09 7.41 -2.59
C ASP A 251 1.18 7.24 -3.43
N GLY A 252 1.09 6.47 -4.51
CA GLY A 252 2.24 6.20 -5.38
C GLY A 252 2.74 7.43 -6.14
N LEU A 253 1.85 8.39 -6.46
CA LEU A 253 2.21 9.66 -7.09
C LEU A 253 2.73 10.72 -6.09
N GLY A 254 2.40 10.57 -4.80
CA GLY A 254 2.80 11.53 -3.76
C GLY A 254 1.95 12.81 -3.73
N THR A 255 2.09 13.58 -2.65
CA THR A 255 1.18 14.67 -2.27
C THR A 255 1.40 16.00 -3.00
N ARG A 256 2.51 16.19 -3.71
CA ARG A 256 2.87 17.49 -4.34
C ARG A 256 2.57 17.58 -5.83
N ASP A 257 2.25 16.45 -6.45
CA ASP A 257 1.79 16.40 -7.85
C ASP A 257 0.40 17.06 -8.04
N VAL A 258 -0.16 17.61 -6.96
CA VAL A 258 -1.45 18.29 -6.86
C VAL A 258 -1.48 19.64 -7.58
N LEU A 259 -0.33 20.29 -7.80
CA LEU A 259 -0.28 21.72 -8.18
C LEU A 259 0.27 22.02 -9.59
N VAL A 260 0.62 21.03 -10.41
CA VAL A 260 1.15 21.32 -11.75
C VAL A 260 0.00 21.37 -12.77
N THR A 261 -0.57 22.57 -12.95
CA THR A 261 -1.35 22.93 -14.13
C THR A 261 -0.41 23.07 -15.33
N GLY A 262 -0.27 21.98 -16.09
CA GLY A 262 0.55 21.92 -17.31
C GLY A 262 0.70 20.49 -17.82
N GLU A 263 1.24 20.32 -19.03
CA GLU A 263 1.74 19.01 -19.49
C GLU A 263 2.81 18.56 -18.49
N THR A 264 2.46 17.63 -17.59
CA THR A 264 3.38 17.14 -16.55
C THR A 264 4.46 16.30 -17.24
N ASN A 265 5.55 16.95 -17.63
CA ASN A 265 6.68 16.28 -18.28
C ASN A 265 7.47 15.39 -17.32
N CYS A 266 7.35 15.62 -16.01
CA CYS A 266 7.99 14.82 -14.98
C CYS A 266 6.95 14.31 -13.97
N PHE A 267 7.04 13.04 -13.57
CA PHE A 267 6.31 12.50 -12.41
C PHE A 267 6.97 11.21 -11.92
N ALA A 268 6.64 10.78 -10.71
CA ALA A 268 7.01 9.47 -10.21
C ALA A 268 5.77 8.75 -9.69
N PHE A 269 5.53 7.53 -10.16
CA PHE A 269 4.60 6.59 -9.57
C PHE A 269 5.42 5.44 -8.99
N LEU A 270 5.56 5.38 -7.67
CA LEU A 270 6.39 4.37 -6.99
C LEU A 270 5.61 3.70 -5.86
N ILE A 271 5.70 2.38 -5.79
CA ILE A 271 5.12 1.53 -4.76
C ILE A 271 6.20 1.13 -3.76
N ASP A 272 5.93 1.35 -2.47
CA ASP A 272 6.82 0.92 -1.37
C ASP A 272 6.73 -0.59 -1.18
N MET A 273 7.79 -1.30 -1.57
CA MET A 273 7.81 -2.75 -1.48
C MET A 273 8.02 -3.26 -0.05
N ASN A 274 8.60 -2.47 0.86
CA ASN A 274 8.66 -2.87 2.27
C ASN A 274 7.26 -2.93 2.86
N ARG A 275 6.50 -1.85 2.72
CA ARG A 275 5.13 -1.76 3.25
C ARG A 275 4.20 -2.77 2.58
N LEU A 276 4.32 -2.95 1.26
CA LEU A 276 3.52 -3.93 0.53
C LEU A 276 3.84 -5.36 1.00
N PHE A 277 5.11 -5.70 1.17
CA PHE A 277 5.51 -7.03 1.65
C PHE A 277 5.07 -7.29 3.09
N GLU A 278 5.19 -6.29 3.97
CA GLU A 278 4.71 -6.38 5.34
C GLU A 278 3.20 -6.70 5.39
N MET A 279 2.40 -5.94 4.65
CA MET A 279 0.96 -6.17 4.55
C MET A 279 0.64 -7.53 3.91
N PHE A 280 1.38 -7.94 2.89
CA PHE A 280 1.26 -9.24 2.26
C PHE A 280 1.50 -10.39 3.26
N VAL A 281 2.58 -10.33 4.04
CA VAL A 281 2.88 -11.35 5.06
C VAL A 281 1.82 -11.33 6.16
N PHE A 282 1.35 -10.14 6.58
CA PHE A 282 0.26 -10.04 7.56
C PHE A 282 -0.99 -10.76 7.06
N ARG A 283 -1.47 -10.44 5.86
CA ARG A 283 -2.65 -11.09 5.27
C ARG A 283 -2.44 -12.58 5.08
N LEU A 284 -1.24 -13.00 4.69
CA LEU A 284 -0.89 -14.40 4.54
C LEU A 284 -1.01 -15.15 5.87
N VAL A 285 -0.39 -14.63 6.93
CA VAL A 285 -0.43 -15.24 8.27
C VAL A 285 -1.87 -15.26 8.81
N ASP A 286 -2.60 -14.15 8.69
CA ASP A 286 -4.01 -14.06 9.10
C ASP A 286 -4.89 -15.08 8.37
N THR A 287 -4.73 -15.20 7.04
CA THR A 287 -5.47 -16.17 6.22
C THR A 287 -5.14 -17.61 6.60
N LEU A 288 -3.85 -17.95 6.76
CA LEU A 288 -3.42 -19.32 7.05
C LEU A 288 -3.78 -19.77 8.47
N LEU A 289 -3.93 -18.82 9.40
CA LEU A 289 -4.31 -19.11 10.79
C LEU A 289 -5.81 -18.92 11.05
N ALA A 290 -6.59 -18.53 10.05
CA ALA A 290 -8.03 -18.41 10.16
C ALA A 290 -8.67 -19.73 10.63
N GLY A 291 -9.52 -19.65 11.66
CA GLY A 291 -10.15 -20.82 12.28
C GLY A 291 -9.29 -21.57 13.30
N SER A 292 -8.03 -21.16 13.52
CA SER A 292 -7.21 -21.68 14.62
C SER A 292 -7.50 -20.96 15.95
N ALA A 293 -6.91 -21.44 17.04
CA ALA A 293 -6.93 -20.75 18.34
C ALA A 293 -5.98 -19.54 18.42
N MET A 294 -5.30 -19.18 17.32
CA MET A 294 -4.35 -18.08 17.26
C MET A 294 -5.03 -16.81 16.71
N ARG A 295 -4.68 -15.66 17.28
CA ARG A 295 -5.09 -14.34 16.82
C ARG A 295 -3.90 -13.62 16.23
N VAL A 296 -4.10 -12.95 15.10
CA VAL A 296 -3.05 -12.21 14.39
C VAL A 296 -3.35 -10.72 14.53
N HIS A 297 -2.37 -9.95 14.97
CA HIS A 297 -2.46 -8.51 15.10
C HIS A 297 -1.45 -7.82 14.21
N TYR A 298 -1.91 -6.81 13.46
CA TYR A 298 -1.06 -5.98 12.62
C TYR A 298 -0.56 -4.75 13.41
N GLN A 299 0.75 -4.51 13.40
CA GLN A 299 1.40 -3.32 13.99
C GLN A 299 0.90 -2.95 15.40
N ARG A 300 0.69 -3.95 16.27
CA ARG A 300 0.18 -3.71 17.64
C ARG A 300 1.26 -3.12 18.52
N ALA A 301 1.15 -1.82 18.80
CA ALA A 301 2.09 -1.11 19.66
C ALA A 301 1.96 -1.50 21.14
N ASP A 302 3.09 -1.70 21.80
CA ASP A 302 3.17 -1.97 23.23
C ASP A 302 4.15 -0.99 23.90
N ARG A 303 3.62 -0.19 24.84
CA ARG A 303 4.36 0.84 25.59
C ARG A 303 4.90 0.32 26.94
N SER A 304 4.56 -0.91 27.32
CA SER A 304 4.95 -1.50 28.59
C SER A 304 6.32 -2.18 28.57
N ILE A 305 6.89 -2.42 27.38
CA ILE A 305 8.15 -3.16 27.21
C ILE A 305 9.38 -2.30 27.52
N ILE A 306 9.45 -1.08 26.98
CA ILE A 306 10.61 -0.19 27.18
C ILE A 306 10.20 0.91 28.14
N LEU A 307 10.65 0.78 29.40
CA LEU A 307 10.38 1.72 30.47
C LEU A 307 11.64 2.55 30.80
N ASN A 308 11.42 3.78 31.25
CA ASN A 308 12.48 4.57 31.85
C ASN A 308 12.78 3.98 33.23
N ALA A 309 14.01 3.49 33.43
CA ALA A 309 14.40 2.80 34.66
C ALA A 309 14.32 3.68 35.92
N SER A 310 14.46 5.00 35.79
CA SER A 310 14.39 5.93 36.92
C SER A 310 12.96 6.28 37.32
N THR A 311 12.02 6.32 36.37
CA THR A 311 10.64 6.77 36.62
C THR A 311 9.60 5.65 36.56
N GLY A 312 9.96 4.48 36.03
CA GLY A 312 9.05 3.37 35.74
C GLY A 312 8.05 3.66 34.61
N GLN A 313 8.11 4.83 33.98
CA GLN A 313 7.15 5.24 32.95
C GLN A 313 7.53 4.70 31.57
N PRO A 314 6.55 4.48 30.66
CA PRO A 314 6.82 4.17 29.26
C PRO A 314 7.80 5.13 28.60
N TYR A 315 8.92 4.62 28.09
CA TYR A 315 9.94 5.39 27.38
C TYR A 315 9.76 5.32 25.86
N ALA A 316 9.56 4.11 25.33
CA ALA A 316 9.35 3.89 23.90
C ALA A 316 8.33 2.77 23.65
N ARG A 317 7.68 2.83 22.49
CA ARG A 317 6.80 1.75 22.02
C ARG A 317 7.60 0.71 21.26
N VAL A 318 7.29 -0.56 21.47
CA VAL A 318 7.72 -1.67 20.62
C VAL A 318 6.55 -2.02 19.71
N VAL A 319 6.81 -2.10 18.41
CA VAL A 319 5.78 -2.35 17.40
C VAL A 319 6.31 -3.42 16.44
N PRO A 320 6.03 -4.72 16.66
CA PRO A 320 6.29 -5.72 15.65
C PRO A 320 5.34 -5.53 14.47
N ASP A 321 5.79 -5.87 13.26
CA ASP A 321 4.95 -5.80 12.06
C ASP A 321 3.69 -6.66 12.24
N ILE A 322 3.88 -7.87 12.77
CA ILE A 322 2.82 -8.83 13.05
C ILE A 322 3.06 -9.46 14.43
N LEU A 323 2.00 -9.55 15.24
CA LEU A 323 2.01 -10.26 16.52
C LEU A 323 0.97 -11.38 16.49
N VAL A 324 1.43 -12.62 16.63
CA VAL A 324 0.56 -13.79 16.78
C VAL A 324 0.40 -14.09 18.26
N GLU A 325 -0.83 -14.17 18.74
CA GLU A 325 -1.16 -14.52 20.12
C GLU A 325 -1.94 -15.82 20.17
N ARG A 326 -1.59 -16.70 21.10
CA ARG A 326 -2.36 -17.91 21.44
C ARG A 326 -2.70 -17.87 22.92
N SER A 327 -3.98 -17.79 23.22
CA SER A 327 -4.48 -17.85 24.60
C SER A 327 -4.76 -19.30 25.00
N ALA A 328 -4.14 -19.75 26.09
CA ALA A 328 -4.48 -20.95 26.84
C ALA A 328 -4.97 -20.54 28.24
N ALA A 329 -5.68 -21.44 28.94
CA ALA A 329 -6.43 -21.16 30.17
C ALA A 329 -5.78 -20.14 31.14
N ASP A 330 -4.48 -20.29 31.40
CA ASP A 330 -3.74 -19.41 32.34
C ASP A 330 -2.52 -18.70 31.71
N THR A 331 -2.27 -18.85 30.40
CA THR A 331 -1.09 -18.27 29.75
C THR A 331 -1.37 -17.79 28.32
N THR A 332 -0.78 -16.67 27.94
CA THR A 332 -0.78 -16.19 26.55
C THR A 332 0.61 -16.37 25.96
N ALA A 333 0.74 -17.25 24.98
CA ALA A 333 1.96 -17.36 24.19
C ALA A 333 1.90 -16.33 23.06
N ARG A 334 3.02 -15.64 22.80
CA ARG A 334 3.12 -14.66 21.72
C ARG A 334 4.32 -14.97 20.83
N LEU A 335 4.17 -14.65 19.55
CA LEU A 335 5.24 -14.67 18.57
C LEU A 335 5.19 -13.37 17.77
N ALA A 336 6.25 -12.59 17.86
CA ALA A 336 6.46 -11.46 16.97
C ALA A 336 7.05 -11.95 15.64
N ILE A 337 6.46 -11.47 14.55
CA ILE A 337 6.90 -11.72 13.18
C ILE A 337 7.27 -10.37 12.57
N ASP A 338 8.48 -10.31 12.01
CA ASP A 338 9.05 -9.13 11.34
C ASP A 338 9.23 -9.44 9.86
N ALA A 339 8.65 -8.62 8.98
CA ALA A 339 8.65 -8.84 7.54
C ALA A 339 9.63 -7.86 6.87
N LYS A 340 10.68 -8.38 6.23
CA LYS A 340 11.74 -7.56 5.61
C LYS A 340 11.84 -7.82 4.12
N TYR A 341 11.58 -6.81 3.30
CA TYR A 341 11.79 -6.89 1.85
C TYR A 341 13.27 -6.66 1.50
N LYS A 342 14.10 -7.70 1.67
CA LYS A 342 15.55 -7.65 1.45
C LYS A 342 16.05 -8.95 0.80
N LEU A 343 17.16 -8.87 0.05
CA LEU A 343 17.82 -9.98 -0.64
C LEU A 343 18.61 -10.90 0.34
N TYR A 344 17.94 -11.46 1.34
CA TYR A 344 18.55 -12.34 2.36
C TYR A 344 18.72 -13.79 1.92
N ASP A 345 18.24 -14.14 0.73
CA ASP A 345 18.61 -15.37 0.03
C ASP A 345 20.05 -15.30 -0.54
N GLU A 346 20.48 -14.12 -0.97
CA GLU A 346 21.82 -13.84 -1.49
C GLU A 346 22.79 -13.31 -0.42
N ARG A 347 22.28 -12.69 0.64
CA ARG A 347 23.07 -11.98 1.66
C ARG A 347 22.76 -12.49 3.07
N LYS A 348 23.71 -12.30 4.00
CA LYS A 348 23.46 -12.54 5.42
C LYS A 348 22.43 -11.54 5.96
N LEU A 349 21.67 -11.96 6.97
CA LEU A 349 20.81 -11.05 7.73
C LEU A 349 21.65 -9.88 8.26
N SER A 350 21.13 -8.66 8.13
CA SER A 350 21.79 -7.48 8.67
C SER A 350 21.81 -7.51 10.20
N SER A 351 22.83 -6.88 10.80
CA SER A 351 22.93 -6.78 12.25
C SER A 351 21.73 -6.05 12.87
N SER A 352 21.20 -5.02 12.20
CA SER A 352 20.02 -4.28 12.65
C SER A 352 18.80 -5.19 12.78
N ASP A 353 18.54 -6.02 11.78
CA ASP A 353 17.35 -6.89 11.76
C ASP A 353 17.51 -8.05 12.75
N VAL A 354 18.74 -8.54 12.98
CA VAL A 354 19.05 -9.50 14.04
C VAL A 354 18.82 -8.88 15.42
N TYR A 355 19.27 -7.64 15.65
CA TYR A 355 19.04 -6.94 16.93
C TYR A 355 17.55 -6.66 17.18
N GLN A 356 16.82 -6.23 16.15
CA GLN A 356 15.37 -6.02 16.23
C GLN A 356 14.64 -7.33 16.54
N SER A 357 14.96 -8.40 15.82
CA SER A 357 14.37 -9.73 16.05
C SER A 357 14.69 -10.27 17.45
N PHE A 358 15.91 -10.03 17.95
CA PHE A 358 16.29 -10.39 19.31
C PHE A 358 15.45 -9.63 20.36
N LEU A 359 15.27 -8.32 20.19
CA LEU A 359 14.41 -7.52 21.06
C LEU A 359 12.99 -8.07 21.09
N TYR A 360 12.44 -8.42 19.93
CA TYR A 360 11.11 -9.01 19.83
C TYR A 360 11.01 -10.37 20.51
N ALA A 361 11.99 -11.26 20.29
CA ALA A 361 12.03 -12.55 20.95
C ALA A 361 12.04 -12.38 22.47
N TYR A 362 12.92 -11.52 22.99
CA TYR A 362 13.02 -11.22 24.41
C TYR A 362 11.73 -10.61 24.99
N ALA A 363 11.10 -9.68 24.26
CA ALA A 363 9.95 -8.94 24.74
C ALA A 363 8.65 -9.76 24.73
N TYR A 364 8.44 -10.61 23.73
CA TYR A 364 7.18 -11.33 23.52
C TYR A 364 7.27 -12.84 23.77
N GLY A 365 8.47 -13.41 23.81
CA GLY A 365 8.66 -14.83 24.11
C GLY A 365 8.21 -15.19 25.53
N ALA A 366 7.66 -16.40 25.69
CA ALA A 366 7.19 -16.87 26.99
C ALA A 366 8.35 -17.02 27.99
N ALA A 367 8.36 -16.20 29.04
CA ALA A 367 9.30 -16.35 30.14
C ALA A 367 8.98 -17.61 30.97
N GLY A 368 9.99 -18.42 31.28
CA GLY A 368 9.86 -19.57 32.20
C GLY A 368 9.37 -20.89 31.59
N GLY A 369 9.16 -20.96 30.27
CA GLY A 369 8.91 -22.22 29.56
C GLY A 369 10.19 -23.01 29.23
N PRO A 370 10.08 -24.29 28.83
CA PRO A 370 11.24 -25.11 28.43
C PRO A 370 11.84 -24.72 27.08
N ALA A 371 11.13 -23.91 26.28
CA ALA A 371 11.59 -23.41 24.99
C ALA A 371 12.24 -22.03 25.14
N LEU A 372 13.25 -21.76 24.31
CA LEU A 372 13.85 -20.42 24.22
C LEU A 372 12.82 -19.43 23.66
N PRO A 373 12.83 -18.16 24.11
CA PRO A 373 12.02 -17.12 23.50
C PRO A 373 12.42 -16.96 22.04
N ALA A 374 11.43 -16.79 21.15
CA ALA A 374 11.64 -16.79 19.72
C ALA A 374 10.96 -15.62 19.01
N ALA A 375 11.55 -15.20 17.90
CA ALA A 375 10.95 -14.31 16.91
C ALA A 375 11.09 -14.93 15.52
N LEU A 376 10.17 -14.58 14.63
CA LEU A 376 10.18 -15.00 13.23
C LEU A 376 10.50 -13.80 12.34
N LEU A 377 11.53 -13.89 11.53
CA LEU A 377 11.83 -12.94 10.46
C LEU A 377 11.43 -13.56 9.13
N VAL A 378 10.55 -12.91 8.40
CA VAL A 378 10.08 -13.35 7.08
C VAL A 378 10.67 -12.43 6.02
N TYR A 379 11.21 -13.00 4.95
CA TYR A 379 11.79 -12.22 3.85
C TYR A 379 11.47 -12.87 2.49
N PRO A 380 11.41 -12.09 1.40
CA PRO A 380 11.19 -12.63 0.07
C PRO A 380 12.40 -13.43 -0.42
N SER A 381 12.15 -14.53 -1.11
CA SER A 381 13.18 -15.43 -1.65
C SER A 381 12.95 -15.67 -3.14
N SER A 382 14.00 -15.55 -3.94
CA SER A 382 14.00 -15.96 -5.35
C SER A 382 14.05 -17.48 -5.54
N SER A 383 14.51 -18.21 -4.53
CA SER A 383 14.51 -19.68 -4.51
C SER A 383 13.11 -20.22 -4.25
N ARG A 384 12.70 -21.21 -5.06
CA ARG A 384 11.46 -22.00 -4.88
C ARG A 384 11.46 -22.89 -3.65
N SER A 385 12.63 -23.12 -3.05
CA SER A 385 12.74 -23.82 -1.77
C SER A 385 12.84 -22.79 -0.64
N SER A 386 11.88 -22.83 0.29
CA SER A 386 11.88 -22.01 1.51
C SER A 386 13.10 -22.36 2.37
N ARG A 387 14.13 -21.52 2.32
CA ARG A 387 15.31 -21.69 3.16
C ARG A 387 15.02 -21.07 4.53
N ALA A 388 14.97 -21.92 5.55
CA ALA A 388 14.95 -21.48 6.93
C ALA A 388 16.38 -21.38 7.48
N VAL A 389 16.71 -20.24 8.10
CA VAL A 389 17.94 -20.05 8.86
C VAL A 389 17.56 -19.89 10.32
N ARG A 390 18.09 -20.75 11.19
CA ARG A 390 17.88 -20.65 12.64
C ARG A 390 19.11 -20.05 13.29
N LEU A 391 18.96 -18.87 13.86
CA LEU A 391 20.00 -18.22 14.65
C LEU A 391 19.70 -18.43 16.13
N ARG A 392 20.75 -18.67 16.90
CA ARG A 392 20.69 -18.75 18.36
C ARG A 392 21.54 -17.66 18.95
N VAL A 393 20.92 -16.73 19.65
CA VAL A 393 21.60 -15.64 20.35
C VAL A 393 22.03 -16.16 21.71
N ARG A 394 23.30 -15.98 22.06
CA ARG A 394 23.88 -16.43 23.33
C ARG A 394 24.39 -15.26 24.15
N SER A 395 24.35 -15.39 25.47
CA SER A 395 25.07 -14.48 26.36
C SER A 395 26.58 -14.68 26.22
N ALA A 396 27.37 -13.76 26.79
CA ALA A 396 28.83 -13.90 26.86
C ALA A 396 29.28 -15.16 27.62
N GLN A 397 28.43 -15.69 28.51
CA GLN A 397 28.63 -16.96 29.23
C GLN A 397 28.18 -18.18 28.41
N ALA A 398 27.88 -17.99 27.13
CA ALA A 398 27.53 -19.04 26.19
C ALA A 398 26.18 -19.74 26.49
N LEU A 399 25.32 -19.15 27.32
CA LEU A 399 23.95 -19.62 27.54
C LEU A 399 23.04 -19.10 26.42
N ALA A 400 22.17 -19.96 25.89
CA ALA A 400 21.22 -19.55 24.86
C ALA A 400 20.16 -18.64 25.46
N ALA A 401 20.00 -17.44 24.89
CA ALA A 401 19.10 -16.40 25.38
C ALA A 401 17.82 -16.30 24.54
N ALA A 402 17.93 -16.49 23.22
CA ALA A 402 16.80 -16.43 22.30
C ALA A 402 17.09 -17.16 20.99
N GLU A 403 16.03 -17.44 20.24
CA GLU A 403 16.12 -17.94 18.87
C GLU A 403 15.47 -16.98 17.87
N ILE A 404 16.07 -16.89 16.69
CA ILE A 404 15.49 -16.17 15.56
C ILE A 404 15.34 -17.20 14.45
N LEU A 405 14.09 -17.47 14.04
CA LEU A 405 13.83 -18.19 12.80
C LEU A 405 13.74 -17.16 11.69
N ALA A 406 14.59 -17.26 10.67
CA ALA A 406 14.46 -16.47 9.46
C ALA A 406 13.97 -17.38 8.32
N LEU A 407 12.87 -17.01 7.69
CA LEU A 407 12.21 -17.81 6.65
C LEU A 407 12.13 -17.03 5.35
N GLY A 408 12.78 -17.55 4.30
CA GLY A 408 12.60 -17.09 2.93
C GLY A 408 11.29 -17.60 2.33
N LEU A 409 10.49 -16.70 1.75
CA LEU A 409 9.23 -17.01 1.06
C LEU A 409 9.27 -16.59 -0.40
N SER A 410 8.96 -17.53 -1.30
CA SER A 410 8.72 -17.23 -2.72
C SER A 410 7.33 -16.63 -2.90
N ILE A 411 7.26 -15.33 -3.19
CA ILE A 411 5.98 -14.62 -3.39
C ILE A 411 5.16 -15.29 -4.52
N PRO A 412 5.74 -15.62 -5.69
CA PRO A 412 4.98 -16.27 -6.76
C PRO A 412 4.42 -17.65 -6.35
N ASP A 413 5.19 -18.46 -5.63
CA ASP A 413 4.73 -19.78 -5.20
C ASP A 413 3.61 -19.66 -4.16
N VAL A 414 3.72 -18.72 -3.22
CA VAL A 414 2.65 -18.44 -2.25
C VAL A 414 1.37 -17.99 -2.96
N LEU A 415 1.46 -17.05 -3.90
CA LEU A 415 0.29 -16.57 -4.66
C LEU A 415 -0.35 -17.70 -5.49
N ALA A 416 0.46 -18.58 -6.08
CA ALA A 416 -0.03 -19.74 -6.81
C ALA A 416 -0.75 -20.74 -5.87
N GLU A 417 -0.17 -21.04 -4.71
CA GLU A 417 -0.76 -21.91 -3.67
C GLU A 417 -2.11 -21.35 -3.18
N LEU A 418 -2.15 -20.06 -2.85
CA LEU A 418 -3.39 -19.38 -2.43
C LEU A 418 -4.46 -19.40 -3.53
N THR A 419 -4.04 -19.16 -4.77
CA THR A 419 -4.97 -19.15 -5.92
C THR A 419 -5.56 -20.51 -6.20
N GLY A 420 -4.75 -21.56 -6.06
CA GLY A 420 -5.19 -22.95 -6.16
C GLY A 420 -5.96 -23.46 -4.94
N GLN A 421 -6.06 -22.68 -3.85
CA GLN A 421 -6.59 -23.10 -2.55
C GLN A 421 -5.87 -24.34 -1.99
N ILE A 422 -4.55 -24.42 -2.17
CA ILE A 422 -3.71 -25.54 -1.76
C ILE A 422 -2.71 -25.07 -0.70
N HIS A 423 -2.49 -25.89 0.32
CA HIS A 423 -1.37 -25.73 1.25
C HIS A 423 -0.13 -26.44 0.68
N GLY A 424 0.64 -25.73 -0.12
CA GLY A 424 1.89 -26.22 -0.70
C GLY A 424 3.08 -26.03 0.23
N SER A 425 4.28 -26.10 -0.34
CA SER A 425 5.52 -26.06 0.44
C SER A 425 5.75 -24.69 1.11
N ALA A 426 5.38 -23.59 0.46
CA ALA A 426 5.67 -22.26 0.96
C ALA A 426 4.75 -21.90 2.14
N THR A 427 3.45 -22.12 1.98
CA THR A 427 2.45 -21.89 3.05
C THR A 427 2.64 -22.85 4.24
N LYS A 428 2.96 -24.13 4.00
CA LYS A 428 3.27 -25.08 5.09
C LYS A 428 4.50 -24.68 5.88
N ALA A 429 5.59 -24.27 5.22
CA ALA A 429 6.80 -23.83 5.90
C ALA A 429 6.54 -22.62 6.81
N LEU A 430 5.68 -21.69 6.39
CA LEU A 430 5.29 -20.55 7.22
C LEU A 430 4.46 -20.98 8.43
N ILE A 431 3.45 -21.86 8.24
CA ILE A 431 2.64 -22.40 9.35
C ILE A 431 3.55 -23.11 10.37
N GLU A 432 4.45 -23.97 9.91
CA GLU A 432 5.39 -24.70 10.76
C GLU A 432 6.32 -23.74 11.53
N ALA A 433 6.83 -22.70 10.87
CA ALA A 433 7.66 -21.69 11.52
C ALA A 433 6.90 -20.91 12.60
N VAL A 434 5.64 -20.56 12.35
CA VAL A 434 4.78 -19.90 13.36
C VAL A 434 4.49 -20.82 14.53
N GLN A 435 4.11 -22.08 14.27
CA GLN A 435 3.84 -23.07 15.31
C GLN A 435 5.08 -23.35 16.16
N GLN A 436 6.24 -23.47 15.53
CA GLN A 436 7.50 -23.66 16.23
C GLN A 436 7.86 -22.44 17.08
N GLY A 437 7.72 -21.23 16.53
CA GLY A 437 8.06 -19.98 17.22
C GLY A 437 7.18 -19.71 18.44
N ILE A 438 5.87 -20.00 18.36
CA ILE A 438 4.93 -19.78 19.47
C ILE A 438 4.96 -20.91 20.52
N GLY A 439 5.77 -21.95 20.30
CA GLY A 439 5.88 -23.10 21.20
C GLY A 439 4.64 -24.02 21.16
N ALA A 440 4.04 -24.23 20.00
CA ALA A 440 3.05 -25.28 19.82
C ALA A 440 3.77 -26.64 19.73
N ALA A 441 3.48 -27.54 20.68
CA ALA A 441 3.87 -28.94 20.54
C ALA A 441 3.29 -29.49 19.23
N ARG A 442 4.09 -30.29 18.51
CA ARG A 442 3.67 -31.02 17.31
C ARG A 442 2.44 -31.88 17.62
N HIS A 443 1.23 -31.36 17.44
CA HIS A 443 0.08 -32.20 17.17
C HIS A 443 0.01 -32.37 15.65
N VAL A 444 0.79 -33.33 15.17
CA VAL A 444 0.53 -33.99 13.90
C VAL A 444 -0.76 -34.78 14.13
N ALA A 445 -1.88 -34.30 13.61
CA ALA A 445 -3.03 -35.17 13.37
C ALA A 445 -2.81 -35.80 11.99
N ALA A 446 -2.79 -37.13 12.01
CA ALA A 446 -2.66 -38.03 10.86
C ALA A 446 -3.85 -37.94 9.91
#